data_AF-A0A427YIW2-F1
#
_entry.id   AF-A0A427YIW2-F1
#
_cell.length_a   1.000
_cell.length_b   1.000
_cell.length_c   1.000
_cell.angle_alpha   90.00
_cell.angle_beta   90.00
_cell.angle_gamma   90.00
#
_symmetry.space_group_name_H-M   'P 1'
#
loop_
_entity.id
_entity.type
_entity.pdbx_description
1 polymer ?
#
loop_
_entity_poly.entity_id
_entity_poly.type
_entity_poly.pdbx_seq_one_letter_code
_entity_poly.pdbx_strand_id
1 'polypeptide(L)'
;MIALSPSQTQLRFGVPLAIQHFPSNLTASEERNVKTVLNYMSIAYSPERNTGAGSVSEFCAPDNVFEAPSTFPDAHTAEEYAGAIAKYWGV
;
A
#
# COMPACT_ATOMS: atom_id res chain seq x y z
N MET A 1 -18.81 11.11 4.72
CA MET A 1 -17.34 11.18 4.84
C MET A 1 -17.00 11.48 6.29
N ILE A 2 -16.02 10.81 6.85
CA ILE A 2 -15.54 10.98 8.23
C ILE A 2 -14.02 11.16 8.22
N ALA A 3 -13.47 11.74 9.28
CA ALA A 3 -12.05 11.73 9.55
C ALA A 3 -11.70 10.59 10.51
N LEU A 4 -10.56 9.94 10.30
CA LEU A 4 -9.98 8.94 11.19
C LEU A 4 -8.64 9.45 11.73
N SER A 5 -8.47 9.41 13.04
CA SER A 5 -7.19 9.69 13.71
C SER A 5 -6.21 8.52 13.51
N PRO A 6 -4.90 8.73 13.73
CA PRO A 6 -3.90 7.65 13.67
C PRO A 6 -4.22 6.45 14.57
N SER A 7 -4.77 6.69 15.77
CA SER A 7 -5.15 5.60 16.67
C SER A 7 -6.36 4.82 16.15
N GLN A 8 -7.32 5.50 15.52
CA GLN A 8 -8.50 4.86 14.93
C GLN A 8 -8.12 4.01 13.71
N THR A 9 -7.24 4.49 12.84
CA THR A 9 -6.74 3.73 11.71
C THR A 9 -5.81 2.60 12.13
N GLN A 10 -5.02 2.78 13.19
CA GLN A 10 -4.21 1.69 13.75
C GLN A 10 -5.10 0.55 14.25
N LEU A 11 -6.17 0.88 14.98
CA LEU A 11 -7.11 -0.12 15.50
C LEU A 11 -7.87 -0.83 14.36
N ARG A 12 -8.29 -0.07 13.34
CA ARG A 12 -9.18 -0.57 12.28
C ARG A 12 -8.43 -1.29 11.15
N PHE A 13 -7.27 -0.77 10.76
CA PHE A 13 -6.52 -1.22 9.58
C PHE A 13 -5.09 -1.68 9.87
N GLY A 14 -4.59 -1.46 11.09
CA GLY A 14 -3.24 -1.86 11.47
C GLY A 14 -2.15 -0.85 11.13
N VAL A 15 -2.51 0.34 10.60
CA VAL A 15 -1.55 1.39 10.23
C VAL A 15 -1.85 2.71 10.96
N PRO A 16 -0.85 3.45 11.47
CA PRO A 16 -1.07 4.67 12.25
C PRO A 16 -1.13 5.92 11.38
N LEU A 17 -2.03 5.97 10.40
CA LEU A 17 -2.15 7.08 9.44
C LEU A 17 -3.43 7.89 9.66
N ALA A 18 -3.36 9.22 9.70
CA ALA A 18 -4.56 10.05 9.73
C ALA A 18 -5.23 10.10 8.34
N ILE A 19 -6.56 9.96 8.26
CA ILE A 19 -7.33 10.03 7.01
C ILE A 19 -8.44 11.07 7.16
N GLN A 20 -8.43 12.13 6.37
CA GLN A 20 -9.41 13.24 6.50
C GLN A 20 -10.75 12.96 5.82
N HIS A 21 -10.73 12.14 4.77
CA HIS A 21 -11.84 11.99 3.83
C HIS A 21 -12.18 10.50 3.63
N PHE A 22 -12.56 9.85 4.72
CA PHE A 22 -12.87 8.42 4.73
C PHE A 22 -14.36 8.16 4.48
N PRO A 23 -14.75 7.21 3.61
CA PRO A 23 -16.15 6.84 3.45
C PRO A 23 -16.73 6.25 4.75
N SER A 24 -17.93 6.67 5.15
CA SER A 24 -18.52 6.23 6.42
C SER A 24 -19.20 4.86 6.35
N ASN A 25 -19.58 4.41 5.16
CA ASN A 25 -20.40 3.20 4.95
C ASN A 25 -19.72 2.29 3.92
N LEU A 26 -18.64 1.63 4.33
CA LEU A 26 -18.01 0.60 3.51
C LEU A 26 -18.73 -0.73 3.67
N THR A 27 -18.85 -1.47 2.58
CA THR A 27 -19.13 -2.91 2.62
C THR A 27 -17.94 -3.64 3.23
N ALA A 28 -18.17 -4.89 3.68
CA ALA A 28 -17.08 -5.72 4.22
C ALA A 28 -15.96 -6.01 3.21
N SER A 29 -16.25 -6.00 1.91
CA SER A 29 -15.23 -6.17 0.87
C SER A 29 -14.41 -4.89 0.66
N GLU A 30 -15.05 -3.72 0.63
CA GLU A 30 -14.34 -2.45 0.55
C GLU A 30 -13.47 -2.20 1.79
N GLU A 31 -13.97 -2.54 2.97
CA GLU A 31 -13.22 -2.47 4.22
C GLU A 31 -11.92 -3.30 4.15
N ARG A 32 -12.00 -4.52 3.61
CA ARG A 32 -10.85 -5.39 3.37
C ARG A 32 -9.88 -4.80 2.34
N ASN A 33 -10.40 -4.24 1.25
CA ASN A 33 -9.56 -3.60 0.23
C ASN A 33 -8.78 -2.41 0.79
N VAL A 34 -9.44 -1.55 1.59
CA VAL A 34 -8.77 -0.44 2.29
C VAL A 34 -7.65 -0.97 3.19
N LYS A 35 -7.93 -2.01 3.99
CA LYS A 35 -6.93 -2.62 4.84
C LYS A 35 -5.72 -3.10 4.02
N THR A 36 -5.95 -3.84 2.93
CA THR A 36 -4.88 -4.36 2.06
C THR A 36 -4.02 -3.23 1.51
N VAL A 37 -4.64 -2.21 0.90
CA VAL A 37 -3.90 -1.08 0.30
C VAL A 37 -3.10 -0.32 1.35
N LEU A 38 -3.70 -0.01 2.50
CA LEU A 38 -2.99 0.71 3.56
C LEU A 38 -1.77 -0.06 4.08
N ASN A 39 -1.88 -1.37 4.25
CA ASN A 39 -0.76 -2.20 4.70
C ASN A 39 0.33 -2.30 3.61
N TYR A 40 -0.05 -2.54 2.35
CA TYR A 40 0.86 -2.50 1.21
C TYR A 40 1.65 -1.19 1.18
N MET A 41 0.95 -0.05 1.23
CA MET A 41 1.59 1.28 1.17
C MET A 41 2.53 1.52 2.35
N SER A 42 2.16 1.06 3.55
CA SER A 42 3.01 1.18 4.75
C SER A 42 4.33 0.41 4.66
N ILE A 43 4.40 -0.60 3.78
CA ILE A 43 5.61 -1.38 3.52
C ILE A 43 6.34 -0.82 2.32
N ALA A 44 5.68 -0.73 1.16
CA ALA A 44 6.28 -0.27 -0.10
C ALA A 44 6.99 1.09 0.05
N TYR A 45 6.45 1.99 0.88
CA TYR A 45 7.01 3.31 1.13
C TYR A 45 7.79 3.46 2.46
N SER A 46 8.25 2.37 3.08
CA SER A 46 9.13 2.45 4.25
C SER A 46 10.55 2.01 3.87
N PRO A 47 11.58 2.87 4.04
CA PRO A 47 12.96 2.46 3.81
C PRO A 47 13.46 1.41 4.81
N GLU A 48 12.80 1.26 5.95
CA GLU A 48 13.13 0.24 6.95
C GLU A 48 12.46 -1.11 6.69
N ARG A 49 11.30 -1.13 6.00
CA ARG A 49 10.49 -2.34 5.79
C ARG A 49 10.48 -2.85 4.35
N ASN A 50 10.71 -1.97 3.38
CA ASN A 50 10.84 -2.35 1.99
C ASN A 50 12.25 -2.85 1.72
N THR A 51 12.40 -4.16 1.60
CA THR A 51 13.66 -4.82 1.21
C THR A 51 13.55 -5.39 -0.21
N GLY A 52 12.67 -4.83 -1.03
CA GLY A 52 12.38 -5.25 -2.40
C GLY A 52 11.01 -5.90 -2.59
N ALA A 53 10.78 -6.39 -3.80
CA ALA A 53 9.52 -6.97 -4.29
C ALA A 53 8.86 -7.98 -3.32
N GLY A 54 9.68 -8.83 -2.69
CA GLY A 54 9.20 -9.85 -1.76
C GLY A 54 8.44 -9.29 -0.55
N SER A 55 8.77 -8.06 -0.10
CA SER A 55 8.17 -7.43 1.09
C SER A 55 6.67 -7.17 0.95
N VAL A 56 6.14 -7.15 -0.27
CA VAL A 56 4.73 -6.83 -0.55
C VAL A 56 3.98 -7.94 -1.29
N SER A 57 4.64 -9.05 -1.61
CA SER A 57 4.07 -10.14 -2.41
C SER A 57 2.77 -10.71 -1.85
N GLU A 58 2.60 -10.76 -0.52
CA GLU A 58 1.37 -11.27 0.11
C GLU A 58 0.11 -10.44 -0.17
N PHE A 59 0.27 -9.19 -0.59
CA PHE A 59 -0.84 -8.30 -0.93
C PHE A 59 -1.23 -8.38 -2.41
N CYS A 60 -0.46 -9.09 -3.22
CA CYS A 60 -0.52 -9.03 -4.67
C CYS A 60 -1.09 -10.34 -5.22
N ALA A 61 -2.07 -10.23 -6.11
CA ALA A 61 -2.58 -11.38 -6.83
C ALA A 61 -1.57 -11.83 -7.90
N PRO A 62 -1.56 -13.12 -8.27
CA PRO A 62 -0.90 -13.57 -9.49
C PRO A 62 -1.36 -12.74 -10.68
N ASP A 63 -0.44 -12.42 -11.59
CA ASP A 63 -0.70 -11.67 -12.83
C ASP A 63 -1.32 -10.27 -12.60
N ASN A 64 -1.03 -9.64 -11.45
CA ASN A 64 -1.41 -8.25 -11.23
C ASN A 64 -0.70 -7.31 -12.22
N VAL A 65 -1.30 -6.14 -12.45
CA VAL A 65 -0.78 -5.14 -13.36
C VAL A 65 -0.54 -3.83 -12.61
N PHE A 66 0.59 -3.20 -12.90
CA PHE A 66 0.94 -1.86 -12.50
C PHE A 66 1.25 -1.02 -13.74
N GLU A 67 0.70 0.19 -13.79
CA GLU A 67 0.85 1.09 -14.93
C GLU A 67 1.34 2.46 -14.44
N ALA A 68 2.62 2.76 -14.70
CA ALA A 68 3.23 4.05 -14.40
C ALA A 68 4.26 4.45 -15.49
N PRO A 69 3.83 4.65 -16.75
CA PRO A 69 4.71 4.70 -17.91
C PRO A 69 5.73 5.85 -17.89
N SER A 70 5.49 6.91 -17.12
CA SER A 70 6.40 8.05 -17.02
C SER A 70 7.42 7.96 -15.89
N THR A 71 7.09 7.24 -14.81
CA THR A 71 7.87 7.26 -13.56
C THR A 71 8.57 5.93 -13.30
N PHE A 72 7.91 4.81 -13.62
CA PHE A 72 8.45 3.46 -13.50
C PHE A 72 8.12 2.68 -14.78
N PRO A 73 8.71 3.05 -15.93
CA PRO A 73 8.36 2.46 -17.22
C PRO A 73 8.62 0.94 -17.29
N ASP A 74 9.56 0.46 -16.47
CA ASP A 74 9.97 -0.95 -16.42
C ASP A 74 9.24 -1.76 -15.32
N ALA A 75 8.37 -1.13 -14.52
CA ALA A 75 7.57 -1.83 -13.52
C ALA A 75 6.19 -2.14 -14.09
N HIS A 76 5.83 -3.42 -14.11
CA HIS A 76 4.58 -3.92 -14.67
C HIS A 76 3.71 -4.62 -13.62
N THR A 77 4.22 -4.83 -12.41
CA THR A 77 3.51 -5.39 -11.25
C THR A 77 3.70 -4.50 -10.02
N ALA A 78 2.83 -4.65 -9.01
CA ALA A 78 2.96 -3.93 -7.75
C ALA A 78 4.25 -4.30 -7.00
N GLU A 79 4.68 -5.55 -7.09
CA GLU A 79 5.93 -6.03 -6.51
C GLU A 79 7.15 -5.39 -7.20
N GLU A 80 7.16 -5.31 -8.53
CA GLU A 80 8.20 -4.61 -9.28
C GLU A 80 8.23 -3.12 -8.95
N TYR A 81 7.06 -2.52 -8.75
CA TYR A 81 6.98 -1.14 -8.29
C TYR A 81 7.63 -0.95 -6.91
N ALA A 82 7.30 -1.80 -5.94
CA ALA A 82 7.93 -1.76 -4.61
C ALA A 82 9.46 -2.00 -4.70
N GLY A 83 9.90 -2.91 -5.57
CA GLY A 83 11.31 -3.13 -5.85
C GLY A 83 12.01 -1.92 -6.46
N ALA A 84 11.34 -1.20 -7.37
CA ALA A 84 11.86 0.02 -7.96
C ALA A 84 12.01 1.15 -6.92
N ILE A 85 11.07 1.26 -5.97
CA ILE A 85 11.19 2.19 -4.84
C ILE A 85 12.39 1.84 -3.96
N ALA A 86 12.55 0.57 -3.57
CA ALA A 86 13.67 0.13 -2.72
C ALA A 86 15.02 0.49 -3.37
N LYS A 87 15.15 0.19 -4.67
CA LYS A 87 16.33 0.57 -5.47
C LYS A 87 16.57 2.07 -5.51
N TYR A 88 15.53 2.88 -5.64
CA TYR A 88 15.64 4.34 -5.63
C TYR A 88 16.14 4.88 -4.28
N TRP A 89 15.79 4.23 -3.17
CA TRP A 89 16.25 4.58 -1.82
C TRP A 89 17.58 3.96 -1.41
N GLY A 90 18.12 3.05 -2.20
CA GLY A 90 19.38 2.37 -1.90
C GLY A 90 19.27 1.39 -0.73
N VAL A 91 18.08 0.81 -0.53
CA VAL A 91 17.77 -0.21 0.48
C VAL A 91 17.53 -1.58 -0.15
#